data_AF-A0A401YND0-F1
#
_entry.id   AF-A0A401YND0-F1
#
_cell.length_a   1.000
_cell.length_b   1.000
_cell.length_c   1.000
_cell.angle_alpha   90.00
_cell.angle_beta   90.00
_cell.angle_gamma   90.00
#
_symmetry.space_group_name_H-M   'P 1'
#
loop_
_entity.id
_entity.type
_entity.pdbx_description
1 polymer ?
#
loop_
_entity_poly.entity_id
_entity_poly.type
_entity_poly.pdbx_seq_one_letter_code
_entity_poly.pdbx_strand_id
1 'polypeptide(L)'
;MPGMGTDISGFLEYRASQDDQEPIWYTAHDLDSLNGNRDYDAFGCLFGVRNYANFRPLAAGRGLPTDASAAVSARFGQLTGWYGEDGVHGTTWITWAEVKAVDWDERAVGPDRRLHEYRRTANGLRLTGKSSWSRAFAEAVGLRRGEDREWPEGSEWLVGDTLYRSVTLRRKDAITETGEWQPVWKAMETLATPYGDDNVRLVVWFDD
;
A
#
# COMPACT_ATOMS: atom_id res chain seq x y z
N MET A 1 22.32 4.38 -3.55
CA MET A 1 21.90 3.56 -2.41
C MET A 1 20.96 2.52 -2.98
N PRO A 2 21.15 1.20 -2.75
CA PRO A 2 20.00 0.31 -2.77
C PRO A 2 19.00 0.93 -1.79
N GLY A 3 17.81 1.26 -2.24
CA GLY A 3 16.83 1.90 -1.36
C GLY A 3 16.54 0.93 -0.22
N MET A 4 16.79 1.36 1.01
CA MET A 4 16.26 0.73 2.21
C MET A 4 14.74 0.60 1.99
N GLY A 5 14.25 -0.64 2.08
CA GLY A 5 12.90 -0.95 1.64
C GLY A 5 11.96 -0.95 2.82
N THR A 6 10.76 -0.43 2.64
CA THR A 6 9.79 -0.26 3.73
C THR A 6 8.95 -1.52 3.91
N ASP A 7 8.83 -1.99 5.14
CA ASP A 7 7.90 -3.05 5.56
C ASP A 7 6.59 -2.44 6.12
N ILE A 8 5.56 -3.28 6.15
CA ILE A 8 4.26 -2.96 6.78
C ILE A 8 3.99 -4.00 7.87
N SER A 9 3.46 -3.55 8.99
CA SER A 9 2.99 -4.40 10.08
C SER A 9 1.67 -3.86 10.60
N GLY A 10 0.85 -4.72 11.20
CA GLY A 10 -0.46 -4.28 11.66
C GLY A 10 -1.37 -5.40 12.14
N PHE A 11 -2.59 -5.02 12.51
CA PHE A 11 -3.61 -5.95 12.97
C PHE A 11 -4.97 -5.59 12.39
N LEU A 12 -5.77 -6.63 12.14
CA LEU A 12 -7.21 -6.49 11.98
C LEU A 12 -7.83 -6.48 13.37
N GLU A 13 -8.63 -5.46 13.63
CA GLU A 13 -9.42 -5.33 14.85
C GLU A 13 -10.91 -5.39 14.53
N TYR A 14 -11.69 -5.90 15.46
CA TYR A 14 -13.15 -5.82 15.46
C TYR A 14 -13.66 -5.30 16.80
N ARG A 15 -14.80 -4.61 16.78
CA ARG A 15 -15.43 -4.05 17.96
C ARG A 15 -16.66 -4.85 18.35
N ALA A 16 -16.72 -5.29 19.60
CA ALA A 16 -17.83 -6.07 20.13
C ALA A 16 -18.13 -5.68 21.58
N SER A 17 -19.38 -5.81 21.99
CA SER A 17 -19.79 -5.74 23.40
C SER A 17 -19.70 -7.12 24.05
N GLN A 18 -19.28 -7.15 25.30
CA GLN A 18 -19.44 -8.32 26.18
C GLN A 18 -20.30 -7.92 27.38
N ASP A 19 -21.27 -8.75 27.73
CA ASP A 19 -22.05 -8.68 28.98
C ASP A 19 -22.47 -7.25 29.40
N ASP A 20 -23.23 -6.58 28.53
CA ASP A 20 -23.77 -5.21 28.72
C ASP A 20 -22.71 -4.11 28.94
N GLN A 21 -21.43 -4.36 28.62
CA GLN A 21 -20.38 -3.35 28.60
C GLN A 21 -20.36 -2.57 27.28
N GLU A 22 -19.78 -1.36 27.35
CA GLU A 22 -19.48 -0.58 26.14
C GLU A 22 -18.60 -1.40 25.18
N PRO A 23 -18.88 -1.37 23.86
CA PRO A 23 -18.10 -2.10 22.88
C PRO A 23 -16.63 -1.66 22.88
N ILE A 24 -15.72 -2.63 22.94
CA ILE A 24 -14.27 -2.39 22.85
C ILE A 24 -13.67 -3.12 21.65
N TRP A 25 -12.47 -2.68 21.23
CA TRP A 25 -11.74 -3.28 20.12
C TRP A 25 -10.93 -4.50 20.58
N TYR A 26 -11.01 -5.57 19.79
CA TYR A 26 -10.25 -6.82 19.94
C TYR A 26 -9.46 -7.09 18.67
N THR A 27 -8.26 -7.67 18.82
CA THR A 27 -7.48 -8.17 17.68
C THR A 27 -8.05 -9.49 17.15
N ALA A 28 -8.15 -9.63 15.83
CA ALA A 28 -8.49 -10.88 15.16
C ALA A 28 -7.27 -11.54 14.49
N HIS A 29 -6.55 -10.79 13.66
CA HIS A 29 -5.43 -11.30 12.86
C HIS A 29 -4.27 -10.32 12.86
N ASP A 30 -3.05 -10.85 12.92
CA ASP A 30 -1.85 -10.11 12.55
C ASP A 30 -1.80 -9.98 11.01
N LEU A 31 -1.42 -8.82 10.50
CA LEU A 31 -1.32 -8.56 9.07
C LEU A 31 -0.35 -9.53 8.39
N ASP A 32 0.78 -9.87 9.03
CA ASP A 32 1.80 -10.76 8.47
C ASP A 32 1.25 -12.17 8.20
N SER A 33 0.19 -12.57 8.92
CA SER A 33 -0.48 -13.85 8.69
C SER A 33 -1.37 -13.88 7.44
N LEU A 34 -1.70 -12.71 6.89
CA LEU A 34 -2.60 -12.54 5.74
C LEU A 34 -1.88 -11.95 4.52
N ASN A 35 -0.87 -11.12 4.72
CA ASN A 35 -0.09 -10.47 3.68
C ASN A 35 1.32 -10.14 4.21
N GLY A 36 2.34 -10.80 3.67
CA GLY A 36 3.74 -10.58 4.04
C GLY A 36 4.58 -9.92 2.95
N ASN A 37 3.96 -9.29 1.94
CA ASN A 37 4.67 -8.78 0.78
C ASN A 37 4.85 -7.25 0.82
N ARG A 38 6.00 -6.79 0.32
CA ARG A 38 6.30 -5.36 0.13
C ARG A 38 5.66 -4.85 -1.16
N ASP A 39 4.42 -4.40 -1.06
CA ASP A 39 3.67 -3.84 -2.19
C ASP A 39 3.54 -2.32 -2.08
N TYR A 40 4.50 -1.59 -2.67
CA TYR A 40 4.49 -0.12 -2.63
C TYR A 40 3.35 0.51 -3.45
N ASP A 41 2.76 -0.21 -4.41
CA ASP A 41 1.56 0.28 -5.09
C ASP A 41 0.40 0.31 -4.12
N ALA A 42 0.21 -0.77 -3.36
CA ALA A 42 -0.81 -0.84 -2.33
C ALA A 42 -0.53 0.12 -1.16
N PHE A 43 0.72 0.21 -0.68
CA PHE A 43 1.07 1.11 0.44
C PHE A 43 0.80 2.57 0.06
N GLY A 44 1.17 2.96 -1.16
CA GLY A 44 0.89 4.30 -1.69
C GLY A 44 -0.61 4.55 -1.88
N CYS A 45 -1.33 3.59 -2.45
CA CYS A 45 -2.76 3.67 -2.73
C CYS A 45 -3.62 3.75 -1.45
N LEU A 46 -3.32 2.92 -0.45
CA LEU A 46 -4.07 2.85 0.80
C LEU A 46 -3.63 3.91 1.80
N PHE A 47 -2.32 4.04 2.02
CA PHE A 47 -1.78 4.71 3.21
C PHE A 47 -0.83 5.88 2.88
N GLY A 48 -0.46 6.06 1.61
CA GLY A 48 0.40 7.15 1.17
C GLY A 48 1.88 6.92 1.41
N VAL A 49 2.27 5.74 1.89
CA VAL A 49 3.66 5.37 2.15
C VAL A 49 4.32 4.89 0.86
N ARG A 50 5.51 5.42 0.54
CA ARG A 50 6.25 5.13 -0.70
C ARG A 50 5.36 5.26 -1.96
N ASN A 51 4.51 6.29 -2.00
CA ASN A 51 3.50 6.52 -3.03
C ASN A 51 4.09 6.97 -4.39
N TYR A 52 4.82 6.08 -5.05
CA TYR A 52 5.36 6.32 -6.40
C TYR A 52 4.24 6.45 -7.44
N ALA A 53 3.13 5.74 -7.23
CA ALA A 53 1.97 5.72 -8.12
C ALA A 53 1.10 6.99 -8.07
N ASN A 54 1.42 7.97 -7.21
CA ASN A 54 0.72 9.26 -7.12
C ASN A 54 -0.80 9.17 -6.82
N PHE A 55 -1.23 8.19 -6.03
CA PHE A 55 -2.61 8.14 -5.56
C PHE A 55 -2.88 9.22 -4.50
N ARG A 56 -4.11 9.72 -4.42
CA ARG A 56 -4.61 10.27 -3.17
C ARG A 56 -4.86 9.09 -2.22
N PRO A 57 -4.15 8.96 -1.10
CA PRO A 57 -4.29 7.79 -0.23
C PRO A 57 -5.66 7.76 0.45
N LEU A 58 -6.20 6.57 0.71
CA LEU A 58 -7.49 6.40 1.37
C LEU A 58 -7.44 6.77 2.86
N ALA A 59 -6.35 6.38 3.53
CA ALA A 59 -6.19 6.51 4.96
C ALA A 59 -4.72 6.80 5.32
N ALA A 60 -4.23 7.99 4.97
CA ALA A 60 -2.87 8.40 5.33
C ALA A 60 -2.81 9.08 6.70
N GLY A 61 -1.77 8.75 7.48
CA GLY A 61 -1.28 9.56 8.60
C GLY A 61 -2.30 9.83 9.71
N ARG A 62 -3.24 8.92 9.95
CA ARG A 62 -4.25 9.07 11.01
C ARG A 62 -3.68 8.87 12.42
N GLY A 63 -2.46 8.33 12.53
CA GLY A 63 -1.87 7.91 13.78
C GLY A 63 -2.42 6.58 14.28
N LEU A 64 -1.95 6.15 15.46
CA LEU A 64 -2.53 5.01 16.16
C LEU A 64 -3.93 5.38 16.66
N PRO A 65 -4.96 4.54 16.50
CA PRO A 65 -6.26 4.82 17.10
C PRO A 65 -6.14 4.99 18.62
N THR A 66 -6.79 6.02 19.17
CA THR A 66 -6.78 6.27 20.63
C THR A 66 -7.53 5.19 21.41
N ASP A 67 -8.44 4.49 20.74
CA ASP A 67 -9.20 3.35 21.23
C ASP A 67 -8.68 2.01 20.68
N ALA A 68 -7.40 1.94 20.29
CA ALA A 68 -6.77 0.68 19.87
C ALA A 68 -6.96 -0.40 20.94
N SER A 69 -7.06 -1.65 20.50
CA SER A 69 -7.10 -2.78 21.42
C SER A 69 -5.82 -2.82 22.27
N ALA A 70 -5.92 -3.38 23.47
CA ALA A 70 -4.77 -3.52 24.37
C ALA A 70 -3.59 -4.25 23.71
N ALA A 71 -3.85 -5.22 22.84
CA ALA A 71 -2.82 -5.95 22.10
C ALA A 71 -2.10 -5.06 21.08
N VAL A 72 -2.83 -4.25 20.31
CA VAL A 72 -2.23 -3.28 19.37
C VAL A 72 -1.40 -2.23 20.12
N SER A 73 -1.95 -1.64 21.19
CA SER A 73 -1.20 -0.66 21.99
C SER A 73 0.07 -1.24 22.61
N ALA A 74 0.00 -2.46 23.14
CA ALA A 74 1.16 -3.14 23.72
C ALA A 74 2.23 -3.46 22.66
N ARG A 75 1.82 -3.96 21.49
CA ARG A 75 2.74 -4.29 20.40
C ARG A 75 3.41 -3.05 19.83
N PHE A 76 2.64 -1.98 19.59
CA PHE A 76 3.17 -0.71 19.11
C PHE A 76 4.18 -0.13 20.11
N GLY A 77 3.84 -0.09 21.40
CA GLY A 77 4.74 0.39 22.46
C GLY A 77 6.04 -0.42 22.58
N GLN A 78 5.98 -1.74 22.38
CA GLN A 78 7.17 -2.59 22.34
C GLN A 78 8.08 -2.22 21.15
N LEU A 79 7.51 -2.04 19.96
CA LEU A 79 8.26 -1.69 18.76
C LEU A 79 8.93 -0.32 18.88
N THR A 80 8.22 0.70 19.34
CA THR A 80 8.80 2.03 19.58
C THR A 80 9.89 1.99 20.66
N GLY A 81 9.78 1.09 21.64
CA GLY A 81 10.82 0.86 22.64
C GLY A 81 12.09 0.19 22.08
N TRP A 82 11.97 -0.63 21.03
CA TRP A 82 13.10 -1.31 20.40
C TRP A 82 13.78 -0.48 19.32
N TYR A 83 13.00 0.11 18.43
CA TYR A 83 13.52 0.85 17.28
C TYR A 83 13.71 2.35 17.56
N GLY A 84 13.23 2.84 18.71
CA GLY A 84 13.14 4.27 19.01
C GLY A 84 11.93 4.92 18.33
N GLU A 85 11.67 6.18 18.69
CA GLU A 85 10.51 6.94 18.15
C GLU A 85 10.57 7.12 16.63
N ASP A 86 11.78 7.16 16.04
CA ASP A 86 11.98 7.34 14.60
C ASP A 86 11.93 6.03 13.81
N GLY A 87 11.90 4.88 14.49
CA GLY A 87 11.99 3.57 13.86
C GLY A 87 10.66 3.04 13.31
N VAL A 88 9.54 3.64 13.71
CA VAL A 88 8.20 3.32 13.22
C VAL A 88 7.57 4.60 12.69
N HIS A 89 7.02 4.55 11.48
CA HIS A 89 6.39 5.69 10.82
C HIS A 89 5.08 5.31 10.12
N GLY A 90 4.40 6.31 9.56
CA GLY A 90 3.22 6.10 8.72
C GLY A 90 2.02 5.45 9.43
N THR A 91 1.97 5.46 10.76
CA THR A 91 0.90 4.81 11.53
C THR A 91 -0.47 5.35 11.13
N THR A 92 -1.39 4.44 10.82
CA THR A 92 -2.72 4.79 10.31
C THR A 92 -3.67 3.60 10.40
N TRP A 93 -4.93 3.79 9.99
CA TRP A 93 -5.94 2.74 10.02
C TRP A 93 -7.07 3.01 9.02
N ILE A 94 -7.72 1.95 8.54
CA ILE A 94 -8.86 2.01 7.61
C ILE A 94 -9.95 1.03 8.03
N THR A 95 -11.22 1.43 7.97
CA THR A 95 -12.38 0.58 8.30
C THR A 95 -12.84 -0.24 7.10
N TRP A 96 -13.58 -1.32 7.35
CA TRP A 96 -14.21 -2.08 6.27
C TRP A 96 -15.26 -1.26 5.52
N ALA A 97 -16.01 -0.40 6.21
CA ALA A 97 -16.93 0.55 5.58
C ALA A 97 -16.21 1.45 4.55
N GLU A 98 -15.04 1.98 4.89
CA GLU A 98 -14.23 2.78 3.98
C GLU A 98 -13.74 1.97 2.78
N VAL A 99 -13.25 0.74 3.00
CA VAL A 99 -12.79 -0.15 1.92
C VAL A 99 -13.93 -0.49 0.95
N LYS A 100 -15.13 -0.77 1.46
CA LYS A 100 -16.33 -1.04 0.64
C LYS A 100 -16.77 0.15 -0.21
N ALA A 101 -16.55 1.36 0.28
CA ALA A 101 -16.94 2.59 -0.40
C ALA A 101 -15.93 3.03 -1.47
N VAL A 102 -14.78 2.34 -1.61
CA VAL A 102 -13.73 2.71 -2.56
C VAL A 102 -14.23 2.58 -4.01
N ASP A 103 -14.05 3.65 -4.78
CA ASP A 103 -14.07 3.58 -6.23
C ASP A 103 -12.75 2.98 -6.74
N TRP A 104 -12.78 1.68 -7.05
CA TRP A 104 -11.60 0.94 -7.52
C TRP A 104 -11.17 1.32 -8.95
N ASP A 105 -12.01 2.04 -9.69
CA ASP A 105 -11.69 2.61 -11.00
C ASP A 105 -11.10 4.03 -10.91
N GLU A 106 -11.05 4.65 -9.71
CA GLU A 106 -10.41 5.94 -9.48
C GLU A 106 -8.95 5.89 -9.94
N ARG A 107 -8.58 6.88 -10.76
CA ARG A 107 -7.22 7.06 -11.28
C ARG A 107 -6.36 7.80 -10.27
N ALA A 108 -5.06 7.50 -10.27
CA ALA A 108 -4.07 8.31 -9.59
C ALA A 108 -4.08 9.77 -10.09
N VAL A 109 -3.60 10.68 -9.25
CA VAL A 109 -3.57 12.13 -9.54
C VAL A 109 -2.60 12.45 -10.69
N GLY A 110 -1.58 11.62 -10.86
CA GLY A 110 -0.63 11.72 -11.96
C GLY A 110 0.01 10.37 -12.30
N PRO A 111 0.91 10.35 -13.30
CA PRO A 111 1.60 9.13 -13.71
C PRO A 111 2.46 8.54 -12.58
N ASP A 112 2.66 7.22 -12.60
CA ASP A 112 3.63 6.56 -11.72
C ASP A 112 5.03 7.16 -11.95
N ARG A 113 5.70 7.55 -10.87
CA ARG A 113 7.08 8.06 -10.91
C ARG A 113 8.09 6.99 -11.35
N ARG A 114 7.68 5.73 -11.33
CA ARG A 114 8.43 4.62 -11.92
C ARG A 114 7.95 4.39 -13.34
N LEU A 115 8.89 4.20 -14.25
CA LEU A 115 8.56 3.80 -15.61
C LEU A 115 8.19 2.32 -15.61
N HIS A 116 7.10 2.01 -16.31
CA HIS A 116 6.67 0.65 -16.54
C HIS A 116 7.50 0.04 -17.66
N GLU A 117 8.06 -1.14 -17.41
CA GLU A 117 8.93 -1.84 -18.34
C GLU A 117 8.19 -2.98 -19.00
N TYR A 118 8.15 -2.98 -20.33
CA TYR A 118 7.48 -4.00 -21.12
C TYR A 118 8.46 -4.72 -22.06
N ARG A 119 8.24 -6.02 -22.23
CA ARG A 119 8.86 -6.83 -23.28
C ARG A 119 7.84 -7.17 -24.34
N ARG A 120 8.26 -7.13 -25.61
CA ARG A 120 7.45 -7.66 -26.71
C ARG A 120 7.47 -9.18 -26.65
N THR A 121 6.29 -9.77 -26.75
CA THR A 121 6.07 -11.22 -26.84
C THR A 121 5.20 -11.52 -28.06
N ALA A 122 5.06 -12.80 -28.43
CA ALA A 122 4.16 -13.20 -29.51
C ALA A 122 2.70 -12.75 -29.27
N ASN A 123 2.31 -12.58 -28.00
CA ASN A 123 0.96 -12.19 -27.58
C ASN A 123 0.82 -10.69 -27.26
N GLY A 124 1.80 -9.87 -27.67
CA GLY A 124 1.82 -8.43 -27.40
C GLY A 124 2.78 -8.04 -26.28
N LEU A 125 2.52 -6.92 -25.61
CA LEU A 125 3.40 -6.37 -24.57
C LEU A 125 3.13 -7.06 -23.22
N ARG A 126 4.19 -7.59 -22.61
CA ARG A 126 4.18 -8.13 -21.25
C ARG A 126 4.89 -7.17 -20.31
N LEU A 127 4.22 -6.73 -19.24
CA LEU A 127 4.87 -5.99 -18.15
C LEU A 127 5.89 -6.91 -17.46
N THR A 128 7.14 -6.45 -17.38
CA THR A 128 8.23 -7.20 -16.72
C THR A 128 8.73 -6.54 -15.45
N GLY A 129 8.40 -5.27 -15.23
CA GLY A 129 8.75 -4.58 -14.00
C GLY A 129 8.35 -3.12 -14.01
N LYS A 130 8.68 -2.44 -12.91
CA LYS A 130 8.62 -1.00 -12.76
C LYS A 130 9.95 -0.54 -12.20
N SER A 131 10.49 0.56 -12.71
CA SER A 131 11.76 1.07 -12.21
C SER A 131 11.72 2.58 -12.02
N SER A 132 12.15 3.04 -10.84
CA SER A 132 12.42 4.46 -10.59
C SER A 132 13.68 4.94 -11.28
N TRP A 133 14.59 4.01 -11.65
CA TRP A 133 15.81 4.35 -12.36
C TRP A 133 16.40 3.16 -13.12
N SER A 134 16.69 3.37 -14.41
CA SER A 134 17.45 2.42 -15.24
C SER A 134 18.61 3.16 -15.88
N ARG A 135 19.83 2.58 -15.80
CA ARG A 135 21.01 3.15 -16.44
C ARG A 135 20.83 3.27 -17.96
N ALA A 136 20.36 2.21 -18.59
CA ALA A 136 20.15 2.17 -20.03
C ALA A 136 19.12 3.22 -20.48
N PHE A 137 18.02 3.35 -19.73
CA PHE A 137 17.03 4.39 -19.99
C PHE A 137 17.63 5.78 -19.80
N ALA A 138 18.32 6.02 -18.67
CA ALA A 138 18.89 7.32 -18.35
C ALA A 138 19.89 7.79 -19.41
N GLU A 139 20.75 6.90 -19.90
CA GLU A 139 21.67 7.19 -21.01
C GLU A 139 20.90 7.51 -22.30
N ALA A 140 19.83 6.78 -22.62
CA ALA A 140 19.04 6.98 -23.84
C ALA A 140 18.29 8.34 -23.89
N VAL A 141 17.84 8.85 -22.74
CA VAL A 141 17.11 10.14 -22.66
C VAL A 141 17.96 11.29 -22.11
N GLY A 142 19.25 11.07 -21.88
CA GLY A 142 20.17 12.08 -21.34
C GLY A 142 19.84 12.52 -19.90
N LEU A 143 19.27 11.64 -19.08
CA LEU A 143 19.00 11.92 -17.66
C LEU A 143 20.30 11.86 -16.85
N ARG A 144 20.57 12.90 -16.07
CA ARG A 144 21.66 12.88 -15.09
C ARG A 144 21.27 12.03 -13.88
N ARG A 145 22.27 11.44 -13.24
CA ARG A 145 22.05 10.69 -12.00
C ARG A 145 21.48 11.61 -10.92
N GLY A 146 20.36 11.20 -10.33
CA GLY A 146 19.65 11.98 -9.30
C GLY A 146 18.77 13.10 -9.85
N GLU A 147 18.69 13.26 -11.17
CA GLU A 147 17.69 14.13 -11.78
C GLU A 147 16.32 13.45 -11.69
N ASP A 148 15.38 14.11 -11.01
CA ASP A 148 13.98 13.73 -11.00
C ASP A 148 13.27 14.44 -12.15
N ARG A 149 12.51 13.68 -12.94
CA ARG A 149 11.80 14.19 -14.11
C ARG A 149 10.46 13.51 -14.22
N GLU A 150 9.42 14.32 -14.30
CA GLU A 150 8.08 13.84 -14.57
C GLU A 150 7.88 13.61 -16.06
N TRP A 151 7.29 12.47 -16.38
CA TRP A 151 7.03 12.04 -17.74
C TRP A 151 5.54 12.11 -18.04
N PRO A 152 5.10 12.81 -19.11
CA PRO A 152 3.69 12.84 -19.48
C PRO A 152 3.13 11.44 -19.67
N GLU A 153 1.89 11.20 -19.26
CA GLU A 153 1.21 9.92 -19.45
C GLU A 153 1.26 9.48 -20.91
N GLY A 154 1.52 8.19 -21.14
CA GLY A 154 1.55 7.60 -22.47
C GLY A 154 2.85 7.83 -23.23
N SER A 155 3.80 8.57 -22.66
CA SER A 155 5.14 8.68 -23.24
C SER A 155 5.82 7.31 -23.27
N GLU A 156 6.48 7.00 -24.39
CA GLU A 156 7.09 5.70 -24.66
C GLU A 156 8.52 5.82 -25.18
N TRP A 157 9.39 4.90 -24.75
CA TRP A 157 10.76 4.79 -25.23
C TRP A 157 11.15 3.32 -25.39
N LEU A 158 11.56 2.95 -26.59
CA LEU A 158 12.17 1.66 -26.83
C LEU A 158 13.69 1.78 -26.66
N VAL A 159 14.24 1.15 -25.63
CA VAL A 159 15.68 1.12 -25.36
C VAL A 159 16.14 -0.33 -25.39
N GLY A 160 16.91 -0.68 -26.42
CA GLY A 160 17.20 -2.08 -26.74
C GLY A 160 15.90 -2.84 -27.03
N ASP A 161 15.60 -3.83 -26.20
CA ASP A 161 14.42 -4.70 -26.28
C ASP A 161 13.41 -4.44 -25.13
N THR A 162 13.58 -3.37 -24.36
CA THR A 162 12.63 -2.92 -23.32
C THR A 162 11.88 -1.69 -23.78
N LEU A 163 10.55 -1.74 -23.74
CA LEU A 163 9.69 -0.57 -23.90
C LEU A 163 9.41 0.03 -22.51
N TYR A 164 9.89 1.24 -22.28
CA TYR A 164 9.56 2.05 -21.11
C TYR A 164 8.32 2.88 -21.40
N ARG A 165 7.37 2.93 -20.47
CA ARG A 165 6.15 3.74 -20.61
C ARG A 165 5.82 4.47 -19.31
N SER A 166 5.42 5.74 -19.43
CA SER A 166 4.79 6.50 -18.33
C SER A 166 3.30 6.16 -18.27
N VAL A 167 2.81 5.72 -17.11
CA VAL A 167 1.45 5.18 -16.95
C VAL A 167 0.80 5.76 -15.69
N THR A 168 -0.45 6.21 -15.82
CA THR A 168 -1.31 6.54 -14.68
C THR A 168 -2.13 5.31 -14.31
N LEU A 169 -2.00 4.86 -13.06
CA LEU A 169 -2.70 3.67 -12.56
C LEU A 169 -4.13 3.99 -12.12
N ARG A 170 -5.01 2.97 -12.13
CA ARG A 170 -6.23 2.93 -11.31
C ARG A 170 -5.99 2.15 -10.03
N ARG A 171 -6.82 2.37 -9.00
CA ARG A 171 -6.67 1.67 -7.72
C ARG A 171 -6.67 0.15 -7.88
N LYS A 172 -7.53 -0.41 -8.73
CA LYS A 172 -7.56 -1.84 -9.03
C LYS A 172 -6.31 -2.39 -9.73
N ASP A 173 -5.53 -1.53 -10.37
CA ASP A 173 -4.24 -1.91 -10.96
C ASP A 173 -3.14 -1.98 -9.87
N ALA A 174 -3.30 -1.24 -8.77
CA ALA A 174 -2.42 -1.26 -7.59
C ALA A 174 -2.82 -2.36 -6.59
N ILE A 175 -4.11 -2.66 -6.48
CA ILE A 175 -4.67 -3.65 -5.55
C ILE A 175 -5.63 -4.52 -6.36
N THR A 176 -5.10 -5.60 -6.92
CA THR A 176 -5.87 -6.47 -7.81
C THR A 176 -6.85 -7.35 -7.01
N GLU A 177 -7.99 -7.67 -7.62
CA GLU A 177 -9.03 -8.50 -6.98
C GLU A 177 -8.53 -9.87 -6.53
N THR A 178 -7.54 -10.43 -7.23
CA THR A 178 -6.92 -11.72 -6.94
C THR A 178 -5.49 -11.58 -6.43
N GLY A 179 -5.10 -10.39 -5.98
CA GLY A 179 -3.75 -10.08 -5.52
C GLY A 179 -3.53 -10.39 -4.04
N GLU A 180 -2.34 -10.01 -3.56
CA GLU A 180 -1.86 -10.28 -2.19
C GLU A 180 -2.72 -9.66 -1.08
N TRP A 181 -3.54 -8.65 -1.41
CA TRP A 181 -4.45 -8.00 -0.47
C TRP A 181 -5.81 -8.69 -0.34
N GLN A 182 -6.12 -9.63 -1.24
CA GLN A 182 -7.40 -10.34 -1.23
C GLN A 182 -7.69 -11.07 0.10
N PRO A 183 -6.72 -11.76 0.75
CA PRO A 183 -6.95 -12.39 2.05
C PRO A 183 -7.30 -11.39 3.15
N VAL A 184 -6.70 -10.19 3.13
CA VAL A 184 -6.97 -9.11 4.08
C VAL A 184 -8.41 -8.63 3.94
N TRP A 185 -8.84 -8.32 2.71
CA TRP A 185 -10.22 -7.88 2.44
C TRP A 185 -11.25 -8.94 2.81
N LYS A 186 -10.98 -10.20 2.50
CA LYS A 186 -11.87 -11.31 2.86
C LYS A 186 -11.98 -11.49 4.38
N ALA A 187 -10.88 -11.32 5.12
CA ALA A 187 -10.91 -11.38 6.57
C ALA A 187 -11.73 -10.22 7.16
N MET A 188 -11.56 -9.00 6.66
CA MET A 188 -12.36 -7.84 7.07
C MET A 188 -13.86 -8.04 6.77
N GLU A 189 -14.20 -8.52 5.57
CA GLU A 189 -15.57 -8.85 5.17
C GLU A 189 -16.21 -9.90 6.10
N THR A 190 -15.45 -10.94 6.43
CA THR A 190 -15.90 -12.02 7.31
C THR A 190 -16.18 -11.51 8.72
N LEU A 191 -15.31 -10.67 9.27
CA LEU A 191 -15.51 -10.02 10.58
C LEU A 191 -16.69 -9.04 10.54
N ALA A 192 -16.89 -8.32 9.44
CA ALA A 192 -17.95 -7.34 9.34
C ALA A 192 -19.35 -7.97 9.32
N THR A 193 -19.47 -9.25 8.94
CA THR A 193 -20.75 -9.97 8.92
C THR A 193 -21.45 -9.99 10.30
N PRO A 194 -20.79 -10.43 11.40
CA PRO A 194 -21.39 -10.37 12.74
C PRO A 194 -21.23 -9.02 13.44
N TYR A 195 -20.20 -8.22 13.14
CA TYR A 195 -19.88 -7.02 13.92
C TYR A 195 -20.32 -5.70 13.26
N GLY A 196 -20.53 -5.68 11.94
CA GLY A 196 -20.86 -4.48 11.15
C GLY A 196 -19.64 -3.79 10.55
N ASP A 197 -19.83 -3.12 9.42
CA ASP A 197 -18.75 -2.56 8.59
C ASP A 197 -17.89 -1.50 9.30
N ASP A 198 -18.49 -0.67 10.16
CA ASP A 198 -17.79 0.37 10.94
C ASP A 198 -17.05 -0.20 12.16
N ASN A 199 -17.36 -1.44 12.54
CA ASN A 199 -16.80 -2.13 13.70
C ASN A 199 -15.68 -3.08 13.32
N VAL A 200 -15.10 -2.92 12.13
CA VAL A 200 -13.93 -3.67 11.67
C VAL A 200 -12.94 -2.70 11.05
N ARG A 201 -11.68 -2.76 11.47
CA ARG A 201 -10.61 -1.93 10.92
C ARG A 201 -9.29 -2.68 10.81
N LEU A 202 -8.47 -2.24 9.87
CA LEU A 202 -7.07 -2.59 9.75
C LEU A 202 -6.25 -1.43 10.31
N VAL A 203 -5.43 -1.68 11.32
CA VAL A 203 -4.47 -0.73 11.89
C VAL A 203 -3.07 -1.12 11.45
N VAL A 204 -2.28 -0.19 10.90
CA VAL A 204 -0.96 -0.46 10.34
C VAL A 204 0.07 0.59 10.72
N TRP A 205 1.33 0.20 10.64
CA TRP A 205 2.52 1.05 10.74
C TRP A 205 3.63 0.48 9.85
N PHE A 206 4.68 1.27 9.66
CA PHE A 206 5.75 0.98 8.70
C PHE A 206 7.13 1.19 9.34
N ASP A 207 8.11 0.44 8.86
CA ASP A 207 9.53 0.53 9.22
C ASP A 207 10.39 0.33 7.97
N ASP A 208 11.66 0.74 8.02
CA ASP A 208 12.61 0.75 6.89
C ASP A 208 13.75 -0.27 7.05
#